data_AF-A0AAN0M4F9-F1
#
_entry.id   AF-A0AAN0M4F9-F1
#
_cell.length_a   1.000
_cell.length_b   1.000
_cell.length_c   1.000
_cell.angle_alpha   90.00
_cell.angle_beta   90.00
_cell.angle_gamma   90.00
#
_symmetry.space_group_name_H-M   'P 1'
#
loop_
_entity.id
_entity.type
_entity.pdbx_description
1 polymer ?
#
loop_
_entity_poly.entity_id
_entity_poly.type
_entity_poly.pdbx_seq_one_letter_code
_entity_poly.pdbx_strand_id
1 'polypeptide(L)'
;METYETVISSAAFLADLNSLNTAIADALRAAGEPVAINGNVCYPHLKEDFHLGDLSPLMEAKRRALVVLAQRSTCFVEVGVAGGHALLIALHANPDIKCIGIDLAQRLRASWPPVEVFVPATFEWFRSHYPHRTLMLQEEAISGLSKVVTDQPFGPVNLLHLDGDKRNRFAELRTIWPGLAEDAYLMQGDTRNGHVVADTNAMMAQGLAKPVDDKEIQAIAAKNFQCLEIGKNVYAQSLTLDDLIGKRVLLCVAHQDDETLFAGGLLDALKGRATVTIASFFALPKGAKTHIPVVLLWRMLATTLVPHASSTPLLLKSTTGV
;
A
#
# COMPACT_ATOMS: atom_id res chain seq x y z
N MET A 1 -19.10 -6.33 -12.31
CA MET A 1 -17.72 -5.84 -12.18
C MET A 1 -16.87 -6.74 -13.05
N GLU A 2 -16.05 -6.18 -13.92
CA GLU A 2 -15.19 -6.95 -14.83
C GLU A 2 -14.17 -7.76 -14.00
N THR A 3 -13.80 -8.96 -14.43
CA THR A 3 -12.70 -9.70 -13.79
C THR A 3 -11.36 -9.23 -14.38
N TYR A 4 -10.26 -9.53 -13.69
CA TYR A 4 -8.92 -9.34 -14.23
C TYR A 4 -8.78 -9.91 -15.65
N GLU A 5 -9.20 -11.15 -15.87
CA GLU A 5 -9.11 -11.82 -17.17
C GLU A 5 -9.88 -11.05 -18.24
N THR A 6 -11.08 -10.57 -17.93
CA THR A 6 -11.88 -9.81 -18.89
C THR A 6 -11.23 -8.49 -19.27
N VAL A 7 -10.61 -7.79 -18.31
CA VAL A 7 -9.89 -6.52 -18.57
C VAL A 7 -8.68 -6.78 -19.46
N ILE A 8 -7.79 -7.69 -19.05
CA ILE A 8 -6.48 -7.90 -19.73
C ILE A 8 -6.58 -8.63 -21.06
N SER A 9 -7.67 -9.35 -21.33
CA SER A 9 -7.92 -10.00 -22.62
C SER A 9 -8.87 -9.22 -23.52
N SER A 10 -9.39 -8.07 -23.07
CA SER A 10 -10.28 -7.25 -23.89
C SER A 10 -9.55 -6.69 -25.12
N ALA A 11 -10.26 -6.64 -26.26
CA ALA A 11 -9.71 -6.09 -27.49
C ALA A 11 -9.32 -4.60 -27.34
N ALA A 12 -10.08 -3.84 -26.55
CA ALA A 12 -9.79 -2.43 -26.27
C ALA A 12 -8.48 -2.26 -25.49
N PHE A 13 -8.29 -3.02 -24.41
CA PHE A 13 -7.06 -2.98 -23.63
C PHE A 13 -5.85 -3.39 -24.48
N LEU A 14 -5.96 -4.47 -25.26
CA LEU A 14 -4.86 -4.96 -26.09
C LEU A 14 -4.48 -3.96 -27.19
N ALA A 15 -5.46 -3.30 -27.81
CA ALA A 15 -5.21 -2.26 -28.80
C ALA A 15 -4.47 -1.06 -28.20
N ASP A 16 -4.92 -0.58 -27.04
CA ASP A 16 -4.28 0.54 -26.34
C ASP A 16 -2.90 0.18 -25.81
N LEU A 17 -2.73 -1.02 -25.25
CA LEU A 17 -1.43 -1.51 -24.79
C LEU A 17 -0.43 -1.55 -25.95
N ASN A 18 -0.85 -2.07 -27.11
CA ASN A 18 -0.01 -2.09 -28.30
C ASN A 18 0.33 -0.66 -28.79
N SER A 19 -0.66 0.24 -28.79
CA SER A 19 -0.48 1.65 -29.18
C SER A 19 0.52 2.36 -28.27
N LEU A 20 0.36 2.24 -26.95
CA LEU A 20 1.26 2.80 -25.94
C LEU A 20 2.69 2.23 -26.08
N ASN A 21 2.80 0.91 -26.20
CA ASN A 21 4.10 0.25 -26.36
C ASN A 21 4.81 0.70 -27.66
N THR A 22 4.06 0.88 -28.74
CA THR A 22 4.59 1.37 -30.02
C THR A 22 5.08 2.81 -29.88
N ALA A 23 4.29 3.70 -29.26
CA ALA A 23 4.67 5.09 -29.03
C ALA A 23 5.98 5.21 -28.22
N ILE A 24 6.14 4.39 -27.18
CA ILE A 24 7.39 4.32 -26.40
C ILE A 24 8.54 3.81 -27.28
N ALA A 25 8.34 2.70 -27.99
CA ALA A 25 9.39 2.09 -28.81
C ALA A 25 9.87 3.03 -29.92
N ASP A 26 8.94 3.76 -30.56
CA ASP A 26 9.26 4.71 -31.62
C ASP A 26 9.99 5.94 -31.08
N ALA A 27 9.62 6.45 -29.91
CA ALA A 27 10.36 7.52 -29.24
C ALA A 27 11.80 7.11 -28.93
N LEU A 28 12.01 5.88 -28.43
CA LEU A 28 13.34 5.33 -28.15
C LEU A 28 14.17 5.20 -29.43
N ARG A 29 13.60 4.63 -30.50
CA ARG A 29 14.28 4.51 -31.80
C ARG A 29 14.65 5.87 -32.39
N ALA A 30 13.74 6.84 -32.33
CA ALA A 30 13.97 8.19 -32.84
C ALA A 30 15.11 8.90 -32.08
N ALA A 31 15.27 8.61 -30.79
CA ALA A 31 16.39 9.09 -29.97
C ALA A 31 17.70 8.31 -30.19
N GLY A 32 17.69 7.25 -30.99
CA GLY A 32 18.86 6.36 -31.17
C GLY A 32 19.18 5.50 -29.95
N GLU A 33 18.20 5.30 -29.06
CA GLU A 33 18.35 4.55 -27.83
C GLU A 33 17.82 3.10 -27.97
N PRO A 34 18.30 2.15 -27.14
CA PRO A 34 17.74 0.80 -27.10
C PRO A 34 16.24 0.81 -26.75
N VAL A 35 15.47 -0.05 -27.41
CA VAL A 35 14.05 -0.26 -27.10
C VAL A 35 13.94 -1.13 -25.85
N ALA A 36 14.14 -0.52 -24.69
CA ALA A 36 14.09 -1.18 -23.39
C ALA A 36 13.25 -0.37 -22.40
N ILE A 37 12.68 -1.05 -21.40
CA ILE A 37 11.88 -0.41 -20.36
C ILE A 37 12.27 -0.86 -18.95
N ASN A 38 12.05 0.02 -17.98
CA ASN A 38 12.11 -0.33 -16.56
C ASN A 38 10.98 -1.28 -16.16
N GLY A 39 11.20 -1.99 -15.05
CA GLY A 39 10.23 -2.97 -14.56
C GLY A 39 8.95 -2.27 -14.16
N ASN A 40 7.82 -2.86 -14.52
CA ASN A 40 6.49 -2.31 -14.25
C ASN A 40 5.50 -3.47 -14.08
N VAL A 41 4.20 -3.15 -13.99
CA VAL A 41 3.13 -4.15 -13.83
C VAL A 41 2.95 -5.08 -15.03
N CYS A 42 3.49 -4.76 -16.20
CA CYS A 42 3.43 -5.59 -17.41
C CYS A 42 4.75 -6.32 -17.69
N TYR A 43 5.89 -5.66 -17.51
CA TYR A 43 7.19 -6.16 -17.99
C TYR A 43 8.25 -6.23 -16.89
N PRO A 44 9.19 -7.19 -16.96
CA PRO A 44 10.29 -7.27 -16.01
C PRO A 44 11.28 -6.10 -16.20
N HIS A 45 12.12 -5.86 -15.20
CA HIS A 45 13.14 -4.81 -15.25
C HIS A 45 14.17 -5.05 -16.36
N LEU A 46 14.53 -3.99 -17.10
CA LEU A 46 15.45 -4.01 -18.24
C LEU A 46 14.96 -4.90 -19.39
N LYS A 47 13.65 -4.97 -19.62
CA LYS A 47 13.10 -5.76 -20.71
C LYS A 47 13.36 -5.05 -22.05
N GLU A 48 14.28 -5.59 -22.83
CA GLU A 48 14.45 -5.25 -24.24
C GLU A 48 13.28 -5.77 -25.08
N ASP A 49 12.98 -5.05 -26.16
CA ASP A 49 11.92 -5.33 -27.12
C ASP A 49 10.57 -5.65 -26.46
N PHE A 50 10.28 -4.97 -25.34
CA PHE A 50 9.08 -5.22 -24.53
C PHE A 50 7.78 -5.11 -25.34
N HIS A 51 7.77 -4.24 -26.35
CA HIS A 51 6.64 -4.03 -27.27
C HIS A 51 6.30 -5.25 -28.16
N LEU A 52 7.22 -6.20 -28.31
CA LEU A 52 7.01 -7.46 -29.06
C LEU A 52 6.71 -8.65 -28.16
N GLY A 53 6.81 -8.47 -26.83
CA GLY A 53 6.73 -9.56 -25.87
C GLY A 53 5.37 -9.64 -25.17
N ASP A 54 5.10 -10.82 -24.59
CA ASP A 54 3.94 -11.06 -23.75
C ASP A 54 4.07 -10.39 -22.38
N LEU A 55 2.93 -10.22 -21.70
CA LEU A 55 2.88 -9.79 -20.31
C LEU A 55 3.63 -10.77 -19.40
N SER A 56 4.42 -10.24 -18.48
CA SER A 56 5.18 -11.05 -17.53
C SER A 56 4.24 -11.82 -16.58
N PRO A 57 4.38 -13.16 -16.47
CA PRO A 57 3.64 -13.94 -15.47
C PRO A 57 3.99 -13.53 -14.03
N LEU A 58 5.22 -13.07 -13.80
CA LEU A 58 5.70 -12.64 -12.48
C LEU A 58 4.95 -11.42 -11.94
N MET A 59 4.35 -10.63 -12.84
CA MET A 59 3.62 -9.41 -12.48
C MET A 59 2.10 -9.62 -12.46
N GLU A 60 1.61 -10.84 -12.72
CA GLU A 60 0.17 -11.14 -12.78
C GLU A 60 -0.55 -10.81 -11.47
N ALA A 61 0.00 -11.25 -10.34
CA ALA A 61 -0.57 -10.95 -9.03
C ALA A 61 -0.71 -9.43 -8.80
N LYS A 62 0.31 -8.65 -9.21
CA LYS A 62 0.29 -7.19 -9.09
C LYS A 62 -0.81 -6.59 -9.97
N ARG A 63 -0.97 -7.05 -11.21
CA ARG A 63 -2.05 -6.58 -12.11
C ARG A 63 -3.44 -6.96 -11.58
N ARG A 64 -3.62 -8.18 -11.05
CA ARG A 64 -4.88 -8.62 -10.44
C ARG A 64 -5.30 -7.71 -9.29
N ALA A 65 -4.38 -7.45 -8.35
CA ALA A 65 -4.63 -6.53 -7.25
C ALA A 65 -4.99 -5.13 -7.75
N LEU A 66 -4.25 -4.62 -8.75
CA LEU A 66 -4.52 -3.30 -9.33
C LEU A 66 -5.92 -3.20 -9.96
N VAL A 67 -6.37 -4.22 -10.71
CA VAL A 67 -7.73 -4.25 -11.28
C VAL A 67 -8.78 -4.17 -10.18
N VAL A 68 -8.67 -5.01 -9.15
CA VAL A 68 -9.62 -5.05 -8.04
C VAL A 68 -9.69 -3.71 -7.29
N LEU A 69 -8.53 -3.10 -7.01
CA LEU A 69 -8.48 -1.82 -6.32
C LEU A 69 -9.00 -0.68 -7.22
N ALA A 70 -8.61 -0.63 -8.49
CA ALA A 70 -9.05 0.41 -9.43
C ALA A 70 -10.57 0.44 -9.61
N GLN A 71 -11.22 -0.73 -9.60
CA GLN A 71 -12.68 -0.86 -9.68
C GLN A 71 -13.44 -0.23 -8.49
N ARG A 72 -12.74 -0.01 -7.38
CA ARG A 72 -13.29 0.54 -6.14
C ARG A 72 -12.84 1.99 -5.91
N SER A 73 -12.10 2.55 -6.85
CA SER A 73 -11.45 3.85 -6.72
C SER A 73 -11.95 4.81 -7.79
N THR A 74 -11.90 6.10 -7.46
CA THR A 74 -12.34 7.21 -8.33
C THR A 74 -11.16 8.06 -8.76
N CYS A 75 -10.13 8.16 -7.92
CA CYS A 75 -8.90 8.89 -8.22
C CYS A 75 -7.68 8.04 -7.84
N PHE A 76 -6.89 7.70 -8.86
CA PHE A 76 -5.65 6.93 -8.77
C PHE A 76 -4.44 7.83 -8.96
N VAL A 77 -3.49 7.78 -8.04
CA VAL A 77 -2.16 8.41 -8.17
C VAL A 77 -1.08 7.34 -8.23
N GLU A 78 -0.24 7.37 -9.27
CA GLU A 78 0.99 6.57 -9.34
C GLU A 78 2.23 7.47 -9.22
N VAL A 79 3.16 7.10 -8.35
CA VAL A 79 4.50 7.67 -8.28
C VAL A 79 5.50 6.69 -8.89
N GLY A 80 6.24 7.15 -9.90
CA GLY A 80 7.14 6.29 -10.67
C GLY A 80 6.43 5.60 -11.83
N VAL A 81 5.74 6.40 -12.66
CA VAL A 81 4.91 5.94 -13.78
C VAL A 81 5.65 5.03 -14.75
N ALA A 82 6.94 5.30 -15.01
CA ALA A 82 7.71 4.63 -16.05
C ALA A 82 6.97 4.59 -17.40
N GLY A 83 6.50 3.41 -17.84
CA GLY A 83 5.72 3.25 -19.08
C GLY A 83 4.22 3.50 -18.95
N GLY A 84 3.72 3.81 -17.76
CA GLY A 84 2.31 4.09 -17.49
C GLY A 84 1.38 2.89 -17.62
N HIS A 85 1.92 1.67 -17.62
CA HIS A 85 1.14 0.44 -17.73
C HIS A 85 0.14 0.23 -16.58
N ALA A 86 0.45 0.69 -15.37
CA ALA A 86 -0.48 0.64 -14.25
C ALA A 86 -1.67 1.59 -14.46
N LEU A 87 -1.40 2.81 -14.91
CA LEU A 87 -2.45 3.77 -15.29
C LEU A 87 -3.35 3.20 -16.38
N LEU A 88 -2.79 2.58 -17.41
CA LEU A 88 -3.58 1.98 -18.49
C LEU A 88 -4.51 0.88 -17.97
N ILE A 89 -3.99 -0.03 -17.12
CA ILE A 89 -4.80 -1.09 -16.51
C ILE A 89 -5.93 -0.49 -15.68
N ALA A 90 -5.65 0.54 -14.87
CA ALA A 90 -6.66 1.19 -14.05
C ALA A 90 -7.78 1.84 -14.90
N LEU A 91 -7.42 2.54 -15.98
CA LEU A 91 -8.36 3.21 -16.89
C LEU A 91 -9.30 2.24 -17.61
N HIS A 92 -8.81 1.03 -17.92
CA HIS A 92 -9.61 -0.06 -18.51
C HIS A 92 -10.41 -0.83 -17.47
N ALA A 93 -9.88 -1.02 -16.26
CA ALA A 93 -10.59 -1.70 -15.17
C ALA A 93 -11.79 -0.90 -14.65
N ASN A 94 -11.76 0.42 -14.78
CA ASN A 94 -12.82 1.30 -14.31
C ASN A 94 -13.01 2.48 -15.28
N PRO A 95 -14.15 2.60 -15.99
CA PRO A 95 -14.38 3.68 -16.95
C PRO A 95 -14.53 5.07 -16.32
N ASP A 96 -14.77 5.16 -15.01
CA ASP A 96 -14.95 6.42 -14.29
C ASP A 96 -13.68 6.89 -13.57
N ILE A 97 -12.66 6.03 -13.41
CA ILE A 97 -11.45 6.40 -12.70
C ILE A 97 -10.72 7.54 -13.40
N LYS A 98 -10.17 8.45 -12.59
CA LYS A 98 -9.25 9.49 -13.02
C LYS A 98 -7.86 9.15 -12.49
N CYS A 99 -6.84 9.33 -13.31
CA CYS A 99 -5.48 8.92 -13.01
C CYS A 99 -4.52 10.11 -13.01
N ILE A 100 -3.59 10.15 -12.07
CA ILE A 100 -2.50 11.11 -12.02
C ILE A 100 -1.20 10.34 -12.01
N GLY A 101 -0.37 10.56 -13.02
CA GLY A 101 0.97 10.01 -13.10
C GLY A 101 2.00 11.04 -12.66
N ILE A 102 2.87 10.67 -11.71
CA ILE A 102 4.00 11.48 -11.25
C ILE A 102 5.31 10.74 -11.55
N ASP A 103 6.17 11.35 -12.35
CA ASP A 103 7.50 10.81 -12.65
C ASP A 103 8.50 11.93 -12.89
N LEU A 104 9.76 11.72 -12.49
CA LEU A 104 10.81 12.72 -12.68
C LEU A 104 11.28 12.76 -14.15
N ALA A 105 11.06 11.68 -14.91
CA ALA A 105 11.55 11.49 -16.27
C ALA A 105 13.06 11.76 -16.38
N GLN A 106 13.83 11.28 -15.40
CA GLN A 106 15.27 11.47 -15.34
C GLN A 106 15.98 10.16 -15.05
N ARG A 107 16.99 9.83 -15.87
CA ARG A 107 17.85 8.67 -15.66
C ARG A 107 18.67 8.83 -14.38
N LEU A 108 18.33 8.08 -13.35
CA LEU A 108 19.07 8.11 -12.07
C LEU A 108 20.32 7.22 -12.08
N ARG A 109 20.40 6.25 -12.99
CA ARG A 109 21.56 5.36 -13.17
C ARG A 109 21.82 5.14 -14.65
N ALA A 110 23.08 5.19 -15.09
CA ALA A 110 23.42 5.00 -16.49
C ALA A 110 22.96 3.64 -17.06
N SER A 111 22.87 2.60 -16.22
CA SER A 111 22.39 1.28 -16.60
C SER A 111 20.87 1.17 -16.74
N TRP A 112 20.12 2.21 -16.40
CA TRP A 112 18.67 2.21 -16.56
C TRP A 112 18.28 2.60 -17.99
N PRO A 113 17.17 2.05 -18.51
CA PRO A 113 16.56 2.47 -19.75
C PRO A 113 16.27 3.98 -19.78
N PRO A 114 16.16 4.59 -20.97
CA PRO A 114 16.06 6.04 -21.17
C PRO A 114 14.72 6.63 -20.71
N VAL A 115 14.49 6.70 -19.40
CA VAL A 115 13.25 7.24 -18.82
C VAL A 115 12.95 8.67 -19.28
N GLU A 116 13.99 9.47 -19.49
CA GLU A 116 13.92 10.84 -20.03
C GLU A 116 13.40 10.90 -21.48
N VAL A 117 13.38 9.76 -22.18
CA VAL A 117 12.81 9.63 -23.52
C VAL A 117 11.41 9.02 -23.44
N PHE A 118 11.26 7.86 -22.80
CA PHE A 118 9.98 7.14 -22.86
C PHE A 118 8.90 7.66 -21.91
N VAL A 119 9.26 8.30 -20.78
CA VAL A 119 8.26 8.87 -19.87
C VAL A 119 7.55 10.05 -20.53
N PRO A 120 8.22 11.04 -21.17
CA PRO A 120 7.54 12.09 -21.92
C PRO A 120 6.66 11.55 -23.06
N ALA A 121 7.13 10.53 -23.79
CA ALA A 121 6.34 9.88 -24.83
C ALA A 121 5.07 9.22 -24.27
N THR A 122 5.20 8.52 -23.14
CA THR A 122 4.08 7.95 -22.38
C THR A 122 3.09 9.05 -21.96
N PHE A 123 3.59 10.16 -21.41
CA PHE A 123 2.75 11.26 -20.95
C PHE A 123 1.95 11.89 -22.10
N GLU A 124 2.58 12.10 -23.24
CA GLU A 124 1.91 12.63 -24.42
C GLU A 124 0.86 11.66 -24.98
N TRP A 125 1.17 10.36 -24.98
CA TRP A 125 0.21 9.33 -25.36
C TRP A 125 -1.05 9.37 -24.47
N PHE A 126 -0.89 9.46 -23.14
CA PHE A 126 -2.05 9.55 -22.24
C PHE A 126 -2.85 10.85 -22.41
N ARG A 127 -2.18 12.00 -22.59
CA ARG A 127 -2.87 13.28 -22.82
C ARG A 127 -3.73 13.24 -24.08
N SER A 128 -3.29 12.55 -25.12
CA SER A 128 -4.05 12.42 -26.37
C SER A 128 -5.18 11.38 -26.29
N HIS A 129 -4.95 10.23 -25.64
CA HIS A 129 -5.93 9.14 -25.59
C HIS A 129 -6.96 9.30 -24.47
N TYR A 130 -6.60 9.99 -23.38
CA TYR A 130 -7.41 10.14 -22.17
C TYR A 130 -7.44 11.59 -21.62
N PRO A 131 -7.70 12.62 -22.45
CA PRO A 131 -7.45 14.05 -22.14
C PRO A 131 -8.15 14.60 -20.89
N HIS A 132 -9.26 13.99 -20.46
CA HIS A 132 -10.03 14.42 -19.28
C HIS A 132 -10.02 13.39 -18.15
N ARG A 133 -9.24 12.34 -18.30
CA ARG A 133 -9.10 11.25 -17.33
C ARG A 133 -7.70 11.11 -16.79
N THR A 134 -6.72 11.75 -17.42
CA THR A 134 -5.34 11.69 -16.97
C THR A 134 -4.74 13.07 -16.74
N LEU A 135 -3.91 13.18 -15.70
CA LEU A 135 -2.98 14.30 -15.50
C LEU A 135 -1.57 13.74 -15.34
N MET A 136 -0.61 14.31 -16.06
CA MET A 136 0.78 13.85 -16.05
C MET A 136 1.69 14.96 -15.51
N LEU A 137 2.34 14.69 -14.39
CA LEU A 137 3.21 15.62 -13.67
C LEU A 137 4.65 15.15 -13.78
N GLN A 138 5.48 15.93 -14.49
CA GLN A 138 6.91 15.70 -14.55
C GLN A 138 7.59 16.38 -13.36
N GLU A 139 7.57 15.72 -12.20
CA GLU A 139 7.94 16.30 -10.91
C GLU A 139 8.68 15.26 -10.04
N GLU A 140 9.46 15.73 -9.07
CA GLU A 140 9.91 14.90 -7.95
C GLU A 140 8.68 14.40 -7.16
N ALA A 141 8.75 13.21 -6.54
CA ALA A 141 7.60 12.56 -5.91
C ALA A 141 6.89 13.44 -4.87
N ILE A 142 7.62 14.05 -3.94
CA ILE A 142 7.05 14.89 -2.88
C ILE A 142 6.47 16.18 -3.49
N SER A 143 7.17 16.79 -4.44
CA SER A 143 6.68 17.96 -5.19
C SER A 143 5.36 17.66 -5.90
N GLY A 144 5.32 16.57 -6.68
CA GLY A 144 4.15 16.13 -7.42
C GLY A 144 2.98 15.78 -6.51
N LEU A 145 3.21 15.04 -5.43
CA LEU A 145 2.16 14.71 -4.46
C LEU A 145 1.61 15.96 -3.76
N SER A 146 2.49 16.90 -3.37
CA SER A 146 2.06 18.19 -2.79
C SER A 146 1.18 18.98 -3.75
N LYS A 147 1.52 18.98 -5.04
CA LYS A 147 0.70 19.59 -6.09
C LYS A 147 -0.66 18.91 -6.23
N VAL A 148 -0.72 17.57 -6.17
CA VAL A 148 -2.00 16.84 -6.17
C VAL A 148 -2.89 17.25 -4.98
N VAL A 149 -2.32 17.39 -3.78
CA VAL A 149 -3.06 17.85 -2.59
C VAL A 149 -3.56 19.29 -2.74
N THR A 150 -2.73 20.16 -3.29
CA THR A 150 -3.02 21.59 -3.43
C THR A 150 -4.09 21.84 -4.49
N ASP A 151 -3.93 21.22 -5.66
CA ASP A 151 -4.77 21.49 -6.83
C ASP A 151 -6.04 20.64 -6.85
N GLN A 152 -6.04 19.48 -6.18
CA GLN A 152 -7.11 18.47 -6.16
C GLN A 152 -7.80 18.28 -7.51
N PRO A 153 -7.05 18.04 -8.60
CA PRO A 153 -7.57 18.15 -9.97
C PRO A 153 -8.73 17.18 -10.25
N PHE A 154 -8.80 16.06 -9.52
CA PHE A 154 -9.84 15.04 -9.64
C PHE A 154 -10.51 14.70 -8.29
N GLY A 155 -10.35 15.55 -7.27
CA GLY A 155 -10.86 15.32 -5.92
C GLY A 155 -9.97 14.40 -5.06
N PRO A 156 -10.52 13.83 -3.97
CA PRO A 156 -9.75 13.02 -3.02
C PRO A 156 -9.18 11.74 -3.64
N VAL A 157 -7.93 11.42 -3.30
CA VAL A 157 -7.23 10.23 -3.78
C VAL A 157 -7.64 9.01 -2.95
N ASN A 158 -8.17 7.98 -3.60
CA ASN A 158 -8.55 6.71 -2.94
C ASN A 158 -7.79 5.48 -3.46
N LEU A 159 -6.84 5.67 -4.39
CA LEU A 159 -5.81 4.69 -4.72
C LEU A 159 -4.48 5.39 -4.92
N LEU A 160 -3.47 4.96 -4.16
CA LEU A 160 -2.10 5.41 -4.27
C LEU A 160 -1.21 4.21 -4.60
N HIS A 161 -0.45 4.29 -5.68
CA HIS A 161 0.58 3.30 -6.00
C HIS A 161 1.94 3.96 -5.95
N LEU A 162 2.75 3.50 -5.01
CA LEU A 162 4.13 3.93 -4.84
C LEU A 162 5.03 2.88 -5.50
N ASP A 163 5.42 3.12 -6.76
CA ASP A 163 6.27 2.20 -7.52
C ASP A 163 7.73 2.64 -7.57
N GLY A 164 8.63 1.66 -7.66
CA GLY A 164 10.08 1.87 -7.78
C GLY A 164 10.91 1.72 -6.51
N ASP A 165 12.23 1.69 -6.69
CA ASP A 165 13.23 1.54 -5.62
C ASP A 165 13.55 2.89 -4.96
N LYS A 166 12.53 3.59 -4.45
CA LYS A 166 12.68 4.90 -3.79
C LYS A 166 12.77 4.75 -2.27
N ARG A 167 13.71 5.49 -1.69
CA ARG A 167 13.76 5.76 -0.25
C ARG A 167 12.78 6.89 0.05
N ASN A 168 12.15 6.90 1.23
CA ASN A 168 11.19 7.90 1.72
C ASN A 168 9.70 7.62 1.42
N ARG A 169 9.27 6.35 1.37
CA ARG A 169 7.85 6.01 1.21
C ARG A 169 6.98 6.63 2.29
N PHE A 170 7.52 6.68 3.51
CA PHE A 170 6.86 7.32 4.64
C PHE A 170 6.59 8.83 4.41
N ALA A 171 7.55 9.54 3.82
CA ALA A 171 7.39 10.96 3.51
C ALA A 171 6.40 11.18 2.35
N GLU A 172 6.39 10.31 1.33
CA GLU A 172 5.42 10.33 0.24
C GLU A 172 3.99 10.18 0.78
N LEU A 173 3.74 9.18 1.64
CA LEU A 173 2.42 8.99 2.25
C LEU A 173 2.00 10.20 3.10
N ARG A 174 2.91 10.76 3.91
CA ARG A 174 2.59 11.95 4.72
C ARG A 174 2.27 13.17 3.88
N THR A 175 2.91 13.32 2.73
CA THR A 175 2.71 14.45 1.83
C THR A 175 1.32 14.41 1.21
N ILE A 176 0.90 13.25 0.72
CA ILE A 176 -0.42 13.07 0.08
C ILE A 176 -1.57 12.94 1.08
N TRP A 177 -1.27 12.65 2.35
CA TRP A 177 -2.25 12.40 3.42
C TRP A 177 -3.43 13.40 3.47
N PRO A 178 -3.22 14.73 3.40
CA PRO A 178 -4.33 15.69 3.46
C PRO A 178 -5.28 15.63 2.26
N GLY A 179 -4.83 15.07 1.12
CA GLY A 179 -5.62 14.90 -0.10
C GLY A 179 -6.21 13.49 -0.27
N LEU A 180 -6.02 12.59 0.69
CA LEU A 180 -6.62 11.25 0.64
C LEU A 180 -8.13 11.32 0.91
N ALA A 181 -8.86 10.39 0.30
CA ALA A 181 -10.21 10.05 0.73
C ALA A 181 -10.20 9.47 2.17
N GLU A 182 -11.38 9.42 2.79
CA GLU A 182 -11.53 8.84 4.13
C GLU A 182 -11.08 7.37 4.19
N ASP A 183 -11.47 6.61 3.15
CA ASP A 183 -11.02 5.25 2.87
C ASP A 183 -10.22 5.25 1.56
N ALA A 184 -8.98 4.82 1.62
CA ALA A 184 -8.09 4.77 0.48
C ALA A 184 -7.21 3.51 0.52
N TYR A 185 -6.65 3.14 -0.63
CA TYR A 185 -5.73 2.02 -0.75
C TYR A 185 -4.33 2.49 -1.09
N LEU A 186 -3.33 1.83 -0.52
CA LEU A 186 -1.92 1.98 -0.87
C LEU A 186 -1.41 0.67 -1.43
N MET A 187 -0.94 0.70 -2.67
CA MET A 187 -0.17 -0.36 -3.29
C MET A 187 1.32 0.00 -3.22
N GLN A 188 2.10 -0.77 -2.48
CA GLN A 188 3.55 -0.61 -2.41
C GLN A 188 4.23 -1.59 -3.36
N GLY A 189 5.00 -1.08 -4.32
CA GLY A 189 5.93 -1.89 -5.11
C GLY A 189 7.22 -2.20 -4.35
N ASP A 190 8.01 -3.13 -4.85
CA ASP A 190 9.37 -3.41 -4.39
C ASP A 190 9.51 -3.78 -2.91
N THR A 191 8.50 -4.45 -2.34
CA THR A 191 8.49 -4.92 -0.93
C THR A 191 9.56 -5.96 -0.58
N ARG A 192 10.34 -6.42 -1.56
CA ARG A 192 11.55 -7.21 -1.31
C ARG A 192 12.71 -6.37 -0.77
N ASN A 193 12.64 -5.05 -0.93
CA ASN A 193 13.68 -4.11 -0.51
C ASN A 193 13.47 -3.76 0.97
N GLY A 194 14.50 -3.97 1.79
CA GLY A 194 14.39 -3.81 3.25
C GLY A 194 13.95 -2.42 3.71
N HIS A 195 14.26 -1.35 2.96
CA HIS A 195 13.82 0.00 3.29
C HIS A 195 12.33 0.23 3.00
N VAL A 196 11.76 -0.38 1.95
CA VAL A 196 10.31 -0.34 1.67
C VAL A 196 9.55 -1.06 2.78
N VAL A 197 10.05 -2.22 3.21
CA VAL A 197 9.50 -2.97 4.35
C VAL A 197 9.57 -2.15 5.64
N ALA A 198 10.71 -1.52 5.91
CA ALA A 198 10.88 -0.67 7.09
C ALA A 198 9.90 0.51 7.10
N ASP A 199 9.77 1.23 5.98
CA ASP A 199 8.82 2.34 5.85
C ASP A 199 7.37 1.86 6.01
N THR A 200 7.01 0.72 5.41
CA THR A 200 5.67 0.11 5.54
C THR A 200 5.35 -0.23 6.99
N ASN A 201 6.29 -0.87 7.70
CA ASN A 201 6.14 -1.18 9.11
C ASN A 201 6.00 0.08 9.96
N ALA A 202 6.73 1.15 9.64
CA ALA A 202 6.61 2.43 10.32
C ALA A 202 5.23 3.09 10.09
N MET A 203 4.66 2.98 8.89
CA MET A 203 3.29 3.43 8.60
C MET A 203 2.26 2.69 9.45
N MET A 204 2.36 1.35 9.49
CA MET A 204 1.44 0.52 10.27
C MET A 204 1.56 0.77 11.77
N ALA A 205 2.79 0.90 12.28
CA ALA A 205 3.03 1.20 13.69
C ALA A 205 2.47 2.56 14.14
N GLN A 206 2.33 3.51 13.21
CA GLN A 206 1.73 4.82 13.46
C GLN A 206 0.22 4.88 13.16
N GLY A 207 -0.39 3.75 12.80
CA GLY A 207 -1.81 3.71 12.46
C GLY A 207 -2.17 4.38 11.12
N LEU A 208 -1.17 4.73 10.31
CA LEU A 208 -1.39 5.36 9.02
C LEU A 208 -1.81 4.35 7.94
N ALA A 209 -1.53 3.07 8.19
CA ALA A 209 -1.85 1.99 7.29
C ALA A 209 -2.24 0.72 8.06
N LYS A 210 -3.01 -0.16 7.45
CA LYS A 210 -3.22 -1.53 7.92
C LYS A 210 -3.33 -2.49 6.72
N PRO A 211 -3.13 -3.80 6.90
CA PRO A 211 -3.41 -4.77 5.85
C PRO A 211 -4.86 -4.66 5.36
N VAL A 212 -5.09 -4.86 4.06
CA VAL A 212 -6.43 -4.83 3.49
C VAL A 212 -7.27 -5.97 4.06
N ASP A 213 -8.46 -5.67 4.57
CA ASP A 213 -9.43 -6.65 5.08
C ASP A 213 -10.41 -7.08 3.97
N ASP A 214 -9.85 -7.51 2.84
CA ASP A 214 -10.59 -7.99 1.69
C ASP A 214 -10.08 -9.37 1.28
N LYS A 215 -10.98 -10.35 1.22
CA LYS A 215 -10.63 -11.74 0.93
C LYS A 215 -10.05 -11.95 -0.46
N GLU A 216 -10.50 -11.17 -1.45
CA GLU A 216 -10.02 -11.25 -2.82
C GLU A 216 -8.59 -10.72 -2.88
N ILE A 217 -8.31 -9.57 -2.27
CA ILE A 217 -6.94 -9.02 -2.20
C ILE A 217 -6.03 -9.93 -1.37
N GLN A 218 -6.49 -10.46 -0.24
CA GLN A 218 -5.71 -11.38 0.61
C GLN A 218 -5.35 -12.68 -0.11
N ALA A 219 -6.18 -13.14 -1.05
CA ALA A 219 -5.88 -14.32 -1.88
C ALA A 219 -4.78 -14.04 -2.93
N ILE A 220 -4.54 -12.77 -3.27
CA ILE A 220 -3.51 -12.34 -4.22
C ILE A 220 -2.19 -12.09 -3.45
N ALA A 221 -1.51 -13.17 -3.08
CA ALA A 221 -0.22 -13.07 -2.40
C ALA A 221 0.94 -12.98 -3.39
N ALA A 222 1.85 -12.02 -3.20
CA ALA A 222 3.12 -11.97 -3.90
C ALA A 222 4.23 -11.36 -3.02
N LYS A 223 5.49 -11.66 -3.34
CA LYS A 223 6.65 -11.18 -2.56
C LYS A 223 7.11 -9.76 -2.95
N ASN A 224 6.64 -9.24 -4.08
CA ASN A 224 7.15 -8.02 -4.72
C ASN A 224 6.22 -6.81 -4.59
N PHE A 225 5.05 -6.98 -3.99
CA PHE A 225 4.18 -5.86 -3.65
C PHE A 225 3.35 -6.17 -2.40
N GLN A 226 2.76 -5.13 -1.81
CA GLN A 226 1.79 -5.25 -0.74
C GLN A 226 0.67 -4.22 -0.95
N CYS A 227 -0.57 -4.62 -0.63
CA CYS A 227 -1.72 -3.72 -0.57
C CYS A 227 -2.06 -3.42 0.89
N LEU A 228 -2.37 -2.15 1.17
CA LEU A 228 -2.73 -1.63 2.48
C LEU A 228 -3.97 -0.76 2.36
N GLU A 229 -4.76 -0.70 3.42
CA GLU A 229 -5.74 0.36 3.63
C GLU A 229 -5.04 1.55 4.30
N ILE A 230 -5.33 2.76 3.84
CA ILE A 230 -4.85 4.04 4.34
C ILE A 230 -6.01 5.04 4.41
N GLY A 231 -5.77 6.23 4.97
CA GLY A 231 -6.78 7.29 5.07
C GLY A 231 -7.25 7.54 6.50
N LYS A 232 -8.13 8.52 6.66
CA LYS A 232 -8.54 9.01 7.98
C LYS A 232 -9.34 7.97 8.77
N ASN A 233 -10.13 7.13 8.11
CA ASN A 233 -10.88 6.07 8.80
C ASN A 233 -9.95 4.98 9.34
N VAL A 234 -8.87 4.65 8.63
CA VAL A 234 -7.83 3.74 9.13
C VAL A 234 -7.13 4.34 10.35
N TYR A 235 -6.79 5.63 10.29
CA TYR A 235 -6.16 6.32 11.39
C TYR A 235 -7.08 6.43 12.61
N ALA A 236 -8.37 6.73 12.42
CA ALA A 236 -9.36 6.81 13.48
C ALA A 236 -9.63 5.46 14.18
N GLN A 237 -9.35 4.35 13.49
CA GLN A 237 -9.42 3.00 14.07
C GLN A 237 -8.13 2.60 14.80
N SER A 238 -7.06 3.37 14.62
CA SER A 238 -5.77 3.07 15.21
C SER A 238 -5.70 3.58 16.65
N LEU A 239 -5.20 2.74 17.56
CA LEU A 239 -4.97 3.12 18.93
C LEU A 239 -3.61 3.83 19.06
N THR A 240 -3.63 5.05 19.56
CA THR A 240 -2.44 5.79 19.98
C THR A 240 -2.20 5.62 21.48
N LEU A 241 -1.00 5.99 21.95
CA LEU A 241 -0.73 6.06 23.40
C LEU A 241 -1.66 7.06 24.11
N ASP A 242 -2.08 8.11 23.39
CA ASP A 242 -2.95 9.12 23.96
C ASP A 242 -4.37 8.60 24.18
N ASP A 243 -4.83 7.66 23.35
CA ASP A 243 -6.12 6.96 23.53
C ASP A 243 -6.15 6.10 24.80
N LEU A 244 -4.98 5.74 25.33
CA LEU A 244 -4.83 4.96 26.54
C LEU A 244 -4.79 5.84 27.81
N ILE A 245 -4.68 7.18 27.69
CA ILE A 245 -4.65 8.07 28.84
C ILE A 245 -5.96 7.99 29.62
N GLY A 246 -5.85 7.85 30.94
CA GLY A 246 -6.98 7.70 31.86
C GLY A 246 -7.74 6.37 31.71
N LYS A 247 -7.31 5.48 30.81
CA LYS A 247 -7.93 4.17 30.61
C LYS A 247 -7.34 3.13 31.55
N ARG A 248 -8.11 2.06 31.74
CA ARG A 248 -7.65 0.81 32.35
C ARG A 248 -7.19 -0.11 31.23
N VAL A 249 -5.89 -0.40 31.18
CA VAL A 249 -5.26 -1.22 30.14
C VAL A 249 -4.92 -2.58 30.76
N LEU A 250 -5.37 -3.67 30.13
CA LEU A 250 -4.92 -5.02 30.48
C LEU A 250 -3.83 -5.43 29.51
N LEU A 251 -2.59 -5.55 30.00
CA LEU A 251 -1.46 -6.05 29.24
C LEU A 251 -1.31 -7.55 29.51
N CYS A 252 -1.58 -8.37 28.50
CA CYS A 252 -1.43 -9.82 28.55
C CYS A 252 -0.06 -10.21 27.97
N VAL A 253 0.77 -10.86 28.77
CA VAL A 253 2.13 -11.31 28.40
C VAL A 253 2.25 -12.81 28.55
N ALA A 254 2.95 -13.46 27.61
CA ALA A 254 3.05 -14.92 27.55
C ALA A 254 4.34 -15.46 28.20
N HIS A 255 5.36 -14.63 28.42
CA HIS A 255 6.62 -15.00 29.04
C HIS A 255 7.08 -13.94 30.05
N GLN A 256 7.74 -14.37 31.15
CA GLN A 256 8.18 -13.46 32.21
C GLN A 256 9.21 -12.43 31.72
N ASP A 257 10.09 -12.87 30.82
CA ASP A 257 11.11 -12.01 30.25
C ASP A 257 10.52 -10.97 29.28
N ASP A 258 9.30 -11.18 28.77
CA ASP A 258 8.66 -10.28 27.81
C ASP A 258 8.12 -9.00 28.45
N GLU A 259 7.72 -9.07 29.73
CA GLU A 259 7.24 -7.91 30.49
C GLU A 259 8.29 -6.80 30.55
N THR A 260 9.54 -7.18 30.81
CA THR A 260 10.64 -6.24 31.00
C THR A 260 11.35 -5.88 29.70
N LEU A 261 11.49 -6.84 28.77
CA LEU A 261 12.22 -6.62 27.51
C LEU A 261 11.37 -6.00 26.39
N PHE A 262 10.09 -6.38 26.27
CA PHE A 262 9.24 -5.97 25.14
C PHE A 262 8.21 -4.91 25.52
N ALA A 263 7.63 -5.00 26.73
CA ALA A 263 6.63 -4.03 27.16
C ALA A 263 7.19 -2.86 27.97
N GLY A 264 8.46 -2.89 28.39
CA GLY A 264 9.07 -1.88 29.26
C GLY A 264 8.89 -0.45 28.73
N GLY A 265 9.17 -0.20 27.45
CA GLY A 265 8.99 1.11 26.83
C GLY A 265 7.53 1.58 26.79
N LEU A 266 6.58 0.65 26.54
CA LEU A 266 5.15 0.95 26.55
C LEU A 266 4.66 1.26 27.98
N LEU A 267 5.08 0.45 28.96
CA LEU A 267 4.74 0.62 30.37
C LEU A 267 5.29 1.93 30.91
N ASP A 268 6.52 2.30 30.55
CA ASP A 268 7.11 3.60 30.88
C ASP A 268 6.34 4.75 30.24
N ALA A 269 5.96 4.63 28.96
CA ALA A 269 5.16 5.64 28.28
C ALA A 269 3.74 5.81 28.86
N LEU A 270 3.18 4.76 29.47
CA LEU A 270 1.87 4.76 30.12
C LEU A 270 1.92 5.10 31.62
N LYS A 271 3.11 5.14 32.22
CA LYS A 271 3.30 5.36 33.66
C LYS A 271 2.71 6.70 34.08
N GLY A 272 1.78 6.66 35.03
CA GLY A 272 1.05 7.84 35.52
C GLY A 272 0.06 8.44 34.53
N ARG A 273 -0.05 7.86 33.32
CA ARG A 273 -0.98 8.30 32.27
C ARG A 273 -2.15 7.32 32.12
N ALA A 274 -1.96 6.03 32.40
CA ALA A 274 -3.00 5.01 32.37
C ALA A 274 -2.93 4.09 33.60
N THR A 275 -4.03 3.40 33.91
CA THR A 275 -4.01 2.32 34.91
C THR A 275 -3.72 1.00 34.19
N VAL A 276 -2.50 0.50 34.27
CA VAL A 276 -2.11 -0.75 33.60
C VAL A 276 -2.18 -1.92 34.58
N THR A 277 -2.90 -2.98 34.21
CA THR A 277 -2.89 -4.29 34.87
C THR A 277 -2.13 -5.26 33.98
N ILE A 278 -1.14 -5.97 34.53
CA ILE A 278 -0.38 -6.97 33.79
C ILE A 278 -0.90 -8.35 34.17
N ALA A 279 -1.23 -9.17 33.17
CA ALA A 279 -1.63 -10.56 33.33
C ALA A 279 -0.65 -11.46 32.58
N SER A 280 0.08 -12.28 33.35
CA SER A 280 1.12 -13.18 32.83
C SER A 280 0.57 -14.60 32.67
N PHE A 281 0.68 -15.16 31.47
CA PHE A 281 0.15 -16.48 31.11
C PHE A 281 1.27 -17.47 30.87
N PHE A 282 1.73 -18.14 31.92
CA PHE A 282 2.76 -19.16 31.80
C PHE A 282 2.22 -20.46 31.20
N ALA A 283 2.87 -20.97 30.16
CA ALA A 283 2.79 -22.40 29.84
C ALA A 283 3.55 -23.18 30.93
N LEU A 284 2.82 -23.96 31.72
CA LEU A 284 3.45 -24.84 32.70
C LEU A 284 4.33 -25.88 32.00
N PRO A 285 5.47 -26.28 32.58
CA PRO A 285 6.28 -27.39 32.08
C PRO A 285 5.42 -28.65 31.87
N LYS A 286 5.75 -29.44 30.83
CA LYS A 286 5.12 -30.75 30.56
C LYS A 286 5.07 -31.59 31.86
N GLY A 287 3.88 -31.77 32.42
CA GLY A 287 3.64 -32.62 33.60
C GLY A 287 2.86 -31.97 34.75
N ALA A 288 2.70 -30.64 34.78
CA ALA A 288 1.92 -30.00 35.84
C ALA A 288 0.41 -30.02 35.51
N LYS A 289 -0.37 -30.75 36.31
CA LYS A 289 -1.84 -30.73 36.24
C LYS A 289 -2.38 -29.51 36.98
N THR A 290 -3.02 -28.55 36.32
CA THR A 290 -4.03 -27.70 36.98
C THR A 290 -5.11 -27.21 36.01
N HIS A 291 -6.38 -27.47 36.36
CA HIS A 291 -7.59 -26.93 35.75
C HIS A 291 -7.86 -25.44 36.14
N ILE A 292 -6.81 -24.67 36.46
CA ILE A 292 -6.94 -23.40 37.19
C ILE A 292 -6.78 -22.13 36.31
N PRO A 293 -5.96 -22.09 35.24
CA PRO A 293 -5.74 -20.84 34.48
C PRO A 293 -6.97 -20.33 33.70
N VAL A 294 -7.75 -21.23 33.08
CA VAL A 294 -8.94 -20.84 32.30
C VAL A 294 -10.09 -20.38 33.19
N VAL A 295 -10.27 -21.00 34.37
CA VAL A 295 -11.33 -20.63 35.32
C VAL A 295 -11.05 -19.28 35.99
N LEU A 296 -9.77 -18.94 36.25
CA LEU A 296 -9.38 -17.61 36.72
C LEU A 296 -9.57 -16.54 35.64
N LEU A 297 -9.25 -16.84 34.37
CA LEU A 297 -9.49 -15.93 33.25
C LEU A 297 -10.99 -15.65 33.07
N TRP A 298 -11.84 -16.68 33.14
CA TRP A 298 -13.29 -16.52 33.11
C TRP A 298 -13.84 -15.78 34.33
N ARG A 299 -13.28 -15.98 35.53
CA ARG A 299 -13.67 -15.22 36.74
C ARG A 299 -13.22 -13.76 36.69
N MET A 300 -12.05 -13.46 36.14
CA MET A 300 -11.57 -12.08 35.97
C MET A 300 -12.37 -11.34 34.89
N LEU A 301 -12.66 -11.98 33.77
CA LEU A 301 -13.56 -11.44 32.74
C LEU A 301 -14.98 -11.24 33.29
N ALA A 302 -15.51 -12.18 34.08
CA ALA A 302 -16.83 -12.05 34.69
C ALA A 302 -16.93 -11.00 35.82
N THR A 303 -15.81 -10.62 36.45
CA THR A 303 -15.79 -9.60 37.51
C THR A 303 -15.41 -8.21 37.02
N THR A 304 -14.73 -8.09 35.88
CA THR A 304 -14.48 -6.80 35.21
C THR A 304 -15.57 -6.41 34.21
N LEU A 305 -16.39 -7.36 33.78
CA LEU A 305 -17.65 -7.12 33.05
C LEU A 305 -18.84 -7.01 34.01
N VAL A 306 -18.80 -6.05 34.94
CA VAL A 306 -20.05 -5.52 35.51
C VAL A 306 -20.63 -4.57 34.46
N PRO A 307 -21.92 -4.68 34.09
CA PRO A 307 -22.50 -3.86 33.04
C PRO A 307 -22.63 -2.41 33.52
N HIS A 308 -21.64 -1.58 33.25
CA HIS A 308 -21.94 -0.19 32.94
C HIS A 308 -22.24 -0.12 31.45
N ALA A 309 -23.49 0.22 31.16
CA ALA A 309 -23.95 0.49 29.82
C ALA A 309 -22.97 1.45 29.11
N SER A 310 -22.66 1.11 27.86
CA SER A 310 -22.04 1.96 26.82
C SER A 310 -20.54 1.90 26.53
N SER A 311 -19.78 0.87 26.90
CA SER A 311 -18.42 0.73 26.33
C SER A 311 -18.03 -0.71 26.00
N THR A 312 -17.94 -0.99 24.70
CA THR A 312 -17.45 -2.24 24.12
C THR A 312 -15.96 -2.43 24.43
N PRO A 313 -15.51 -3.57 24.98
CA PRO A 313 -14.10 -3.85 25.18
C PRO A 313 -13.37 -4.01 23.83
N LEU A 314 -12.25 -3.30 23.63
CA LEU A 314 -11.38 -3.47 22.47
C LEU A 314 -10.34 -4.57 22.75
N LEU A 315 -10.33 -5.62 21.93
CA LEU A 315 -9.37 -6.71 21.98
C LEU A 315 -8.23 -6.42 20.99
N LEU A 316 -7.04 -6.10 21.49
CA LEU A 316 -5.81 -6.05 20.68
C LEU A 316 -5.35 -7.49 20.42
N LYS A 317 -5.49 -7.97 19.18
CA LYS A 317 -4.88 -9.23 18.73
C LYS A 317 -3.42 -8.97 18.33
N SER A 318 -2.48 -9.55 19.06
CA SER A 318 -1.11 -9.77 18.60
C SER A 318 -1.09 -11.05 17.76
N THR A 319 -0.72 -10.93 16.49
CA THR A 319 -0.38 -12.08 15.63
C THR A 319 1.12 -12.27 15.65
N THR A 320 1.61 -13.21 16.45
CA THR A 320 2.90 -13.87 16.20
C THR A 320 2.60 -15.31 15.77
N GLY A 321 2.77 -15.55 14.47
CA GLY A 321 2.85 -16.89 13.92
C GLY A 321 4.17 -17.53 14.33
N VAL A 322 4.09 -18.79 14.76
CA VAL A 322 5.22 -19.69 15.01
C VAL A 322 6.03 -19.90 13.73
#